data_AF-A0A9D6MIU1-F1
#
_entry.id   AF-A0A9D6MIU1-F1
#
_cell.length_a   1.000
_cell.length_b   1.000
_cell.length_c   1.000
_cell.angle_alpha   90.00
_cell.angle_beta   90.00
_cell.angle_gamma   90.00
#
_symmetry.space_group_name_H-M   'P 1'
#
loop_
_entity.id
_entity.type
_entity.pdbx_description
1 polymer ?
#
loop_
_entity_poly.entity_id
_entity_poly.type
_entity_poly.pdbx_seq_one_letter_code
_entity_poly.pdbx_strand_id
1 'polypeptide(L)'
;MCPSTAVRYSDRSIGSIQLTLIKVADARLGATEEAAPSEGGPPAIYSSRARSLVDAVYDWSRFGSLPRGYRWIRSDLEAKRVTAADLVDLTLRYGDKGTIRRIGALLEREGIAETLLRKLERALPATSSPIPWIPRRAKRGPVERRWGVVWNGEA
;
A
#
# COMPACT_ATOMS: atom_id res chain seq x y z
N MET A 1 23.46 16.64 4.15
CA MET A 1 22.20 17.23 4.67
C MET A 1 21.09 16.20 4.48
N CYS A 2 20.62 15.55 5.54
CA CYS A 2 19.43 14.71 5.47
C CYS A 2 18.21 15.61 5.64
N PRO A 3 17.36 15.82 4.62
CA PRO A 3 16.13 16.57 4.83
C PRO A 3 15.27 15.78 5.82
N SER A 4 14.91 16.44 6.93
CA SER A 4 14.03 15.91 7.96
C SER A 4 12.77 15.32 7.31
N THR A 5 12.61 14.00 7.40
CA THR A 5 11.44 13.25 6.92
C THR A 5 10.28 13.38 7.92
N ALA A 6 10.06 14.57 8.46
CA ALA A 6 8.92 14.83 9.32
C ALA A 6 7.70 15.09 8.44
N VAL A 7 6.82 14.10 8.36
CA VAL A 7 5.50 14.26 7.75
C VAL A 7 4.75 15.34 8.55
N ARG A 8 4.40 16.46 7.90
CA ARG A 8 3.61 17.54 8.52
C ARG A 8 2.15 17.35 8.19
N TYR A 9 1.33 17.35 9.22
CA TYR A 9 -0.13 17.28 9.12
C TYR A 9 -0.71 18.66 9.41
N SER A 10 -1.77 19.02 8.69
CA SER A 10 -2.58 20.18 9.02
C SER A 10 -4.04 19.88 8.74
N ASP A 11 -4.89 20.12 9.71
CA ASP A 11 -6.34 20.07 9.52
C ASP A 11 -6.82 21.40 8.95
N ARG A 12 -7.65 21.33 7.90
CA ARG A 12 -8.22 22.48 7.24
C ARG A 12 -9.69 22.21 6.92
N SER A 13 -10.54 23.18 7.25
CA SER A 13 -11.94 23.17 6.80
C SER A 13 -12.05 23.88 5.46
N ILE A 14 -12.65 23.23 4.47
CA ILE A 14 -13.02 23.84 3.19
C ILE A 14 -14.54 23.65 3.04
N GLY A 15 -15.30 24.74 3.14
CA GLY A 15 -16.75 24.68 3.27
C GLY A 15 -17.16 23.87 4.50
N SER A 16 -18.03 22.88 4.31
CA SER A 16 -18.47 21.94 5.36
C SER A 16 -17.58 20.69 5.51
N ILE A 17 -16.51 20.56 4.73
CA ILE A 17 -15.67 19.37 4.70
C ILE A 17 -14.40 19.61 5.54
N GLN A 18 -14.13 18.69 6.46
CA GLN A 18 -12.88 18.66 7.21
C GLN A 18 -11.85 17.81 6.45
N LEU A 19 -10.70 18.42 6.15
CA LEU A 19 -9.61 17.79 5.41
C LEU A 19 -8.37 17.73 6.30
N THR A 20 -7.75 16.56 6.40
CA THR A 20 -6.40 16.42 6.95
C THR A 20 -5.42 16.38 5.79
N LEU A 21 -4.60 17.41 5.65
CA LEU A 21 -3.59 17.54 4.61
C LEU A 21 -2.24 17.03 5.11
N ILE A 22 -1.50 16.37 4.23
CA ILE A 22 -0.18 15.82 4.52
C ILE A 22 0.83 16.40 3.54
N LYS A 23 1.85 17.09 4.06
CA LYS A 23 3.00 17.47 3.23
C LYS A 23 3.90 16.26 3.05
N VAL A 24 4.08 15.85 1.79
CA VAL A 24 4.99 14.78 1.40
C VAL A 24 6.14 15.33 0.56
N ALA A 25 7.26 14.62 0.53
CA ALA A 25 8.38 14.96 -0.35
C ALA A 25 8.03 14.63 -1.81
N ASP A 26 8.65 15.30 -2.77
CA ASP A 26 8.36 15.15 -4.20
C ASP A 26 8.48 13.69 -4.67
N ALA A 27 9.43 12.93 -4.12
CA ALA A 27 9.62 11.51 -4.43
C ALA A 27 8.40 10.63 -4.06
N ARG A 28 7.52 11.11 -3.19
CA ARG A 28 6.28 10.42 -2.77
C ARG A 28 5.08 10.77 -3.66
N LEU A 29 5.19 11.79 -4.51
CA LEU A 29 4.17 12.20 -5.47
C LEU A 29 4.20 11.31 -6.73
N GLY A 30 3.08 11.28 -7.47
CA GLY A 30 2.93 10.53 -8.72
C GLY A 30 2.09 9.26 -8.58
N ALA A 31 2.06 8.47 -9.66
CA ALA A 31 1.09 7.39 -9.88
C ALA A 31 -0.35 7.93 -9.77
N THR A 32 -0.63 8.92 -10.61
CA THR A 32 -1.89 9.65 -10.66
C THR A 32 -2.57 9.45 -12.01
N GLU A 33 -3.88 9.62 -12.01
CA GLU A 33 -4.71 9.61 -13.21
C GLU A 33 -5.65 10.83 -13.19
N GLU A 34 -5.99 11.32 -14.37
CA GLU A 34 -7.04 12.33 -14.52
C GLU A 34 -8.40 11.63 -14.48
N ALA A 35 -9.24 12.03 -13.53
CA ALA A 35 -10.63 11.61 -13.50
C ALA A 35 -11.48 12.65 -14.23
N ALA A 36 -12.39 12.15 -15.06
CA ALA A 36 -13.38 12.99 -15.71
C ALA A 36 -14.25 13.69 -14.65
N PRO A 37 -14.58 14.96 -14.86
CA PRO A 37 -15.46 15.70 -13.97
C PRO A 37 -16.85 15.05 -13.96
N SER A 38 -17.47 14.93 -12.78
CA SER A 38 -18.84 14.41 -12.67
C SER A 38 -19.89 15.38 -13.21
N GLU A 39 -19.60 16.67 -13.33
CA GLU A 39 -20.57 17.72 -13.69
C GLU A 39 -19.93 18.91 -14.45
N GLY A 40 -19.20 18.65 -15.54
CA GLY A 40 -18.67 19.71 -16.42
C GLY A 40 -17.61 20.64 -15.82
N GLY A 41 -17.12 20.36 -14.60
CA GLY A 41 -15.99 21.03 -13.98
C GLY A 41 -14.63 20.68 -14.62
N PRO A 42 -13.53 21.25 -14.14
CA PRO A 42 -12.20 20.86 -14.61
C PRO A 42 -11.86 19.41 -14.22
N PRO A 43 -11.04 18.70 -15.00
CA PRO A 43 -10.56 17.37 -14.64
C PRO A 43 -9.79 17.42 -13.31
N ALA A 44 -9.95 16.37 -12.51
CA ALA A 44 -9.32 16.27 -11.21
C ALA A 44 -8.25 15.17 -11.22
N ILE A 45 -7.08 15.47 -10.65
CA ILE A 45 -5.97 14.53 -10.55
C ILE A 45 -6.15 13.70 -9.27
N TYR A 46 -6.33 12.39 -9.43
CA TYR A 46 -6.42 11.44 -8.32
C TYR A 46 -5.26 10.45 -8.33
N SER A 47 -5.03 9.77 -7.21
CA SER A 47 -4.17 8.60 -7.20
C SER A 47 -4.75 7.52 -8.11
N SER A 48 -3.90 6.87 -8.89
CA SER A 48 -4.33 5.76 -9.72
C SER A 48 -4.92 4.64 -8.85
N ARG A 49 -5.73 3.79 -9.47
CA ARG A 49 -6.32 2.64 -8.76
C ARG A 49 -5.26 1.78 -8.06
N ALA A 50 -4.22 1.39 -8.78
CA ALA A 50 -3.12 0.58 -8.23
C ALA A 50 -2.39 1.31 -7.09
N ARG A 51 -2.21 2.63 -7.20
CA ARG A 51 -1.58 3.42 -6.14
C ARG A 51 -2.43 3.44 -4.87
N SER A 52 -3.73 3.64 -5.03
CA SER A 52 -4.69 3.67 -3.92
C SER A 52 -4.71 2.34 -3.16
N LEU A 53 -4.58 1.21 -3.86
CA LEU A 53 -4.47 -0.11 -3.25
C LEU A 53 -3.18 -0.30 -2.44
N VAL A 54 -2.04 0.15 -2.96
CA VAL A 54 -0.75 0.11 -2.23
C VAL A 54 -0.80 1.02 -1.00
N ASP A 55 -1.37 2.21 -1.13
CA ASP A 55 -1.51 3.15 -0.01
C ASP A 55 -2.45 2.61 1.07
N ALA A 56 -3.48 1.82 0.71
CA ALA A 56 -4.31 1.10 1.67
C ALA A 56 -3.52 0.06 2.50
N VAL A 57 -2.35 -0.41 2.04
CA VAL A 57 -1.47 -1.28 2.84
C VAL A 57 -0.41 -0.45 3.57
N TYR A 58 0.12 0.59 2.94
CA TYR A 58 1.16 1.46 3.53
C TYR A 58 0.63 2.29 4.70
N ASP A 59 -0.49 2.98 4.52
CA ASP A 59 -1.08 3.89 5.51
C ASP A 59 -2.19 3.23 6.34
N TRP A 60 -2.12 1.90 6.51
CA TRP A 60 -3.14 1.12 7.21
C TRP A 60 -3.42 1.62 8.63
N SER A 61 -2.41 2.15 9.32
CA SER A 61 -2.54 2.64 10.69
C SER A 61 -3.42 3.88 10.76
N ARG A 62 -3.40 4.69 9.69
CA ARG A 62 -4.21 5.90 9.53
C ARG A 62 -5.64 5.56 9.14
N PHE A 63 -5.79 4.73 8.11
CA PHE A 63 -7.10 4.47 7.52
C PHE A 63 -7.84 3.27 8.12
N GLY A 64 -7.20 2.48 8.98
CA GLY A 64 -7.78 1.25 9.51
C GLY A 64 -8.14 0.24 8.41
N SER A 65 -7.45 0.31 7.28
CA SER A 65 -7.84 -0.35 6.02
C SER A 65 -7.58 -1.86 6.03
N LEU A 66 -6.60 -2.36 6.80
CA LEU A 66 -6.31 -3.79 6.87
C LEU A 66 -7.20 -4.51 7.91
N PRO A 67 -7.82 -5.66 7.57
CA PRO A 67 -7.56 -6.52 6.41
C PRO A 67 -8.25 -6.14 5.09
N ARG A 68 -9.26 -5.28 5.10
CA ARG A 68 -10.12 -4.99 3.92
C ARG A 68 -9.32 -4.58 2.68
N GLY A 69 -8.22 -3.85 2.83
CA GLY A 69 -7.32 -3.48 1.75
C GLY A 69 -6.75 -4.68 0.98
N TYR A 70 -6.48 -5.79 1.66
CA TYR A 70 -6.05 -7.03 1.00
C TYR A 70 -7.15 -7.59 0.10
N ARG A 71 -8.42 -7.57 0.56
CA ARG A 71 -9.55 -8.04 -0.26
C ARG A 71 -9.77 -7.17 -1.49
N TRP A 72 -9.57 -5.85 -1.38
CA TRP A 72 -9.62 -4.96 -2.54
C TRP A 72 -8.55 -5.31 -3.57
N ILE A 73 -7.31 -5.55 -3.14
CA ILE A 73 -6.23 -5.98 -4.04
C ILE A 73 -6.58 -7.28 -4.74
N ARG A 74 -7.05 -8.29 -4.00
CA ARG A 74 -7.44 -9.59 -4.58
C ARG A 74 -8.54 -9.44 -5.62
N SER A 75 -9.61 -8.71 -5.28
CA SER A 75 -10.73 -8.47 -6.19
C SER A 75 -10.31 -7.71 -7.45
N ASP A 76 -9.42 -6.73 -7.33
CA ASP A 76 -8.95 -5.95 -8.48
C ASP A 76 -7.97 -6.74 -9.37
N LEU A 77 -7.17 -7.64 -8.80
CA LEU A 77 -6.35 -8.59 -9.56
C LEU A 77 -7.22 -9.60 -10.32
N GLU A 78 -8.20 -10.21 -9.65
CA GLU A 78 -9.13 -11.17 -10.24
C GLU A 78 -9.94 -10.54 -11.38
N ALA A 79 -10.42 -9.31 -11.17
CA ALA A 79 -11.15 -8.56 -12.18
C ALA A 79 -10.26 -7.88 -13.23
N LYS A 80 -8.93 -8.09 -13.17
CA LYS A 80 -7.94 -7.48 -14.09
C LYS A 80 -8.03 -5.95 -14.17
N ARG A 81 -8.46 -5.29 -13.09
CA ARG A 81 -8.52 -3.82 -12.97
C ARG A 81 -7.16 -3.21 -12.67
N VAL A 82 -6.22 -4.02 -12.17
CA VAL A 82 -4.81 -3.70 -11.96
C VAL A 82 -3.97 -4.91 -12.34
N THR A 83 -2.69 -4.70 -12.65
CA THR A 83 -1.76 -5.81 -12.86
C THR A 83 -0.88 -6.04 -11.62
N ALA A 84 -0.41 -7.27 -11.43
CA ALA A 84 0.55 -7.57 -10.38
C ALA A 84 1.88 -6.83 -10.58
N ALA A 85 2.28 -6.56 -11.83
CA ALA A 85 3.47 -5.79 -12.14
C ALA A 85 3.34 -4.34 -11.63
N ASP A 86 2.20 -3.69 -11.86
CA ASP A 86 1.93 -2.34 -11.36
C ASP A 86 1.99 -2.29 -9.84
N LEU A 87 1.38 -3.27 -9.17
CA LEU A 87 1.43 -3.35 -7.71
C LEU A 87 2.86 -3.52 -7.20
N VAL A 88 3.68 -4.36 -7.84
CA VAL A 88 5.08 -4.56 -7.46
C VAL A 88 5.88 -3.27 -7.65
N ASP A 89 5.78 -2.62 -8.80
CA ASP A 89 6.56 -1.41 -9.11
C ASP A 89 6.17 -0.26 -8.18
N LEU A 90 4.87 -0.07 -7.90
CA LEU A 90 4.40 0.94 -6.95
C LEU A 90 4.81 0.61 -5.50
N THR A 91 4.81 -0.67 -5.13
CA THR A 91 5.26 -1.11 -3.81
C THR A 91 6.74 -0.83 -3.60
N LEU A 92 7.58 -1.09 -4.62
CA LEU A 92 9.01 -0.79 -4.57
C LEU A 92 9.28 0.71 -4.52
N ARG A 93 8.49 1.49 -5.25
CA ARG A 93 8.68 2.95 -5.35
C ARG A 93 8.19 3.69 -4.11
N TYR A 94 7.07 3.27 -3.52
CA TYR A 94 6.36 4.04 -2.49
C TYR A 94 6.16 3.28 -1.17
N GLY A 95 6.32 1.97 -1.13
CA GLY A 95 6.16 1.17 0.08
C GLY A 95 7.34 1.32 1.04
N ASP A 96 7.09 1.06 2.32
CA ASP A 96 8.15 0.76 3.28
C ASP A 96 8.39 -0.75 3.37
N LYS A 97 9.33 -1.17 4.22
CA LYS A 97 9.62 -2.59 4.46
C LYS A 97 8.37 -3.36 4.91
N GLY A 98 7.49 -2.75 5.70
CA GLY A 98 6.24 -3.36 6.15
C GLY A 98 5.26 -3.58 5.00
N THR A 99 5.13 -2.60 4.11
CA THR A 99 4.32 -2.68 2.89
C THR A 99 4.85 -3.74 1.94
N ILE A 100 6.16 -3.74 1.65
CA ILE A 100 6.80 -4.73 0.77
C ILE A 100 6.55 -6.16 1.30
N ARG A 101 6.71 -6.38 2.61
CA ARG A 101 6.46 -7.69 3.24
C ARG A 101 5.01 -8.13 3.13
N ARG A 102 4.05 -7.25 3.41
CA ARG A 102 2.62 -7.57 3.33
C ARG A 102 2.15 -7.77 1.89
N ILE A 103 2.55 -6.90 0.96
CA ILE A 103 2.19 -7.06 -0.45
C ILE A 103 2.87 -8.29 -1.05
N GLY A 104 4.14 -8.54 -0.75
CA GLY A 104 4.83 -9.77 -1.18
C GLY A 104 4.10 -11.03 -0.71
N ALA A 105 3.76 -11.10 0.58
CA ALA A 105 3.00 -12.23 1.13
C ALA A 105 1.61 -12.38 0.51
N LEU A 106 0.93 -11.28 0.20
CA LEU A 106 -0.35 -11.31 -0.52
C LEU A 106 -0.19 -11.88 -1.93
N LEU A 107 0.74 -11.33 -2.72
CA LEU A 107 0.92 -11.71 -4.11
C LEU A 107 1.41 -13.15 -4.25
N GLU A 108 2.27 -13.62 -3.34
CA GLU A 108 2.66 -15.04 -3.30
C GLU A 108 1.46 -15.94 -3.04
N ARG A 109 0.57 -15.57 -2.11
CA ARG A 109 -0.66 -16.32 -1.84
C ARG A 109 -1.63 -16.33 -3.02
N GLU A 110 -1.68 -15.26 -3.81
CA GLU A 110 -2.48 -15.21 -5.05
C GLU A 110 -1.79 -15.90 -6.25
N GLY A 111 -0.65 -16.57 -6.04
CA GLY A 111 0.02 -17.34 -7.10
C GLY A 111 0.70 -16.49 -8.17
N ILE A 112 1.08 -15.25 -7.85
CA ILE A 112 1.76 -14.36 -8.78
C ILE A 112 3.15 -14.92 -9.16
N ALA A 113 3.55 -14.68 -10.40
CA ALA A 113 4.79 -15.18 -10.97
C ALA A 113 6.03 -14.86 -10.10
N GLU A 114 6.87 -15.88 -9.89
CA GLU A 114 8.10 -15.84 -9.10
C GLU A 114 9.06 -14.73 -9.52
N THR A 115 9.11 -14.39 -10.82
CA THR A 115 9.95 -13.31 -11.35
C THR A 115 9.58 -11.94 -10.78
N LEU A 116 8.29 -11.69 -10.53
CA LEU A 116 7.80 -10.46 -9.90
C LEU A 116 8.06 -10.48 -8.39
N LEU A 117 7.81 -11.61 -7.73
CA LEU A 117 8.06 -11.77 -6.28
C LEU A 117 9.53 -11.52 -5.93
N ARG A 118 10.46 -12.03 -6.74
CA ARG A 118 11.90 -11.79 -6.54
C ARG A 118 12.30 -10.32 -6.55
N LYS A 119 11.57 -9.45 -7.27
CA LYS A 119 11.85 -8.01 -7.25
C LYS A 119 11.59 -7.43 -5.85
N LEU A 120 10.47 -7.79 -5.23
CA LEU A 120 10.12 -7.37 -3.87
C LEU A 120 11.08 -7.96 -2.84
N GLU A 121 11.40 -9.24 -2.97
CA GLU A 121 12.29 -9.95 -2.05
C GLU A 121 13.69 -9.31 -2.00
N ARG A 122 14.26 -8.97 -3.17
CA ARG A 122 15.58 -8.31 -3.26
C ARG A 122 15.62 -6.92 -2.61
N ALA A 123 14.48 -6.24 -2.47
CA ALA A 123 14.40 -4.95 -1.80
C ALA A 123 14.35 -5.08 -0.27
N LEU A 124 14.18 -6.30 0.26
CA LEU A 124 14.14 -6.54 1.70
C LEU A 124 15.52 -6.90 2.24
N PRO A 125 15.99 -6.23 3.30
CA PRO A 125 17.12 -6.72 4.05
C PRO A 125 16.74 -7.99 4.84
N ALA A 126 17.74 -8.79 5.19
CA ALA A 126 17.56 -9.87 6.16
C ALA A 126 16.93 -9.30 7.45
N THR A 127 15.88 -9.96 7.95
CA THR A 127 15.13 -9.49 9.12
C THR A 127 14.95 -10.62 10.13
N SER A 128 15.21 -10.33 11.40
CA SER A 128 15.06 -11.28 12.51
C SER A 128 13.66 -11.26 13.14
N SER A 129 12.84 -10.25 12.83
CA SER A 129 11.56 -10.02 13.51
C SER A 129 10.40 -10.02 12.52
N PRO A 130 9.48 -11.01 12.58
CA PRO A 130 8.33 -11.05 11.70
C PRO A 130 7.30 -9.97 12.07
N ILE A 131 6.56 -9.45 11.09
CA ILE A 131 5.45 -8.51 11.31
C ILE A 131 4.12 -9.24 11.28
N PRO A 132 3.10 -8.79 12.04
CA PRO A 132 1.76 -9.35 11.91
C PRO A 132 1.17 -9.04 10.52
N TRP A 133 0.49 -10.04 9.95
CA TRP A 133 -0.35 -9.90 8.75
C TRP A 133 -1.46 -8.86 8.96
N ILE A 134 -2.17 -8.95 10.09
CA ILE A 134 -3.17 -8.02 10.58
C ILE A 134 -2.59 -7.25 11.79
N PRO A 135 -2.20 -5.98 11.63
CA PRO A 135 -1.40 -5.28 12.64
C PRO A 135 -2.02 -5.13 14.02
N ARG A 136 -3.35 -5.02 14.12
CA ARG A 136 -4.07 -4.85 15.40
C ARG A 136 -4.49 -6.18 16.06
N ARG A 137 -4.17 -7.32 15.47
CA ARG A 137 -4.41 -8.64 16.07
C ARG A 137 -3.17 -9.13 16.79
N ALA A 138 -3.37 -10.01 17.78
CA ALA A 138 -2.28 -10.68 18.47
C ALA A 138 -1.32 -11.32 17.46
N LYS A 139 0.00 -11.13 17.63
CA LYS A 139 1.02 -11.66 16.73
C LYS A 139 1.27 -13.15 17.02
N ARG A 140 0.33 -14.00 16.63
CA ARG A 140 0.35 -15.48 16.81
C ARG A 140 -0.08 -16.16 15.53
N GLY A 141 0.59 -17.24 15.14
CA GLY A 141 0.30 -18.00 13.92
C GLY A 141 1.57 -18.45 13.19
N PRO A 142 1.42 -19.18 12.06
CA PRO A 142 2.55 -19.59 11.24
C PRO A 142 3.25 -18.38 10.62
N VAL A 143 4.57 -18.51 10.42
CA VAL A 143 5.39 -17.46 9.83
C VAL A 143 5.68 -17.80 8.37
N GLU A 144 5.27 -16.91 7.47
CA GLU A 144 5.81 -16.88 6.11
C GLU A 144 7.23 -16.32 6.16
N ARG A 145 8.22 -17.20 6.03
CA ARG A 145 9.63 -16.86 6.23
C ARG A 145 10.16 -15.95 5.13
N ARG A 146 9.71 -16.14 3.89
CA ARG A 146 10.15 -15.34 2.74
C ARG A 146 9.93 -13.84 2.97
N TRP A 147 8.76 -13.50 3.51
CA TRP A 147 8.36 -12.12 3.78
C TRP A 147 8.49 -11.74 5.26
N GLY A 148 8.84 -12.68 6.14
CA GLY A 148 8.77 -12.53 7.59
C GLY A 148 7.40 -12.03 8.05
N VAL A 149 6.31 -12.63 7.61
CA VAL A 149 4.94 -12.25 8.00
C VAL A 149 4.34 -13.33 8.89
N VAL A 150 3.72 -12.95 10.01
CA VAL A 150 2.95 -13.88 10.85
C VAL A 150 1.50 -13.88 10.38
N TRP A 151 1.00 -15.02 9.94
CA TRP A 151 -0.41 -15.22 9.58
C TRP A 151 -1.29 -15.24 10.83
N ASN A 152 -1.70 -14.06 11.30
CA ASN A 152 -2.49 -13.87 12.52
C ASN A 152 -3.97 -13.54 12.25
N GLY A 153 -4.49 -13.99 11.11
CA GLY A 153 -5.88 -13.80 10.71
C GLY A 153 -6.08 -13.96 9.20
N GLU A 154 -7.33 -13.88 8.78
CA GLU A 154 -7.73 -13.92 7.38
C GLU A 154 -7.90 -12.52 6.79
N ALA A 155 -7.70 -12.45 5.48
CA ALA A 155 -7.88 -11.24 4.67
C ALA A 155 -9.31 -11.13 4.18
#